data_AF-A0A1D1Y3K4-F1
#
_entry.id   AF-A0A1D1Y3K4-F1
#
_cell.length_a   1.000
_cell.length_b   1.000
_cell.length_c   1.000
_cell.angle_alpha   90.00
_cell.angle_beta   90.00
_cell.angle_gamma   90.00
#
_symmetry.space_group_name_H-M   'P 1'
#
loop_
_entity.id
_entity.type
_entity.pdbx_description
1 polymer ?
#
loop_
_entity_poly.entity_id
_entity_poly.type
_entity_poly.pdbx_seq_one_letter_code
_entity_poly.pdbx_strand_id
1 'polypeptide(L)'
;MYWTDDGLGYLEFLQLAEDLGAAPVWVFNNGVSHNDQVDTSTILPFVKDVLDSLEFARGPPNSTWGSVRASMGHAEPFDLKYVAIGNEDCGKKNYLGNYLKFYSSIKDAYPDIQFISNCDGSSHPLDHPADMYDFHIYTSANNLFSMAHQFDHASRVGPKAFVSEYAVTGRDSGTGSFLAALAEAGFLIGLETNSDVVEMASYAPLFVNTNDRRWNPDAIVFNSWESFGTPSYWMQHFFKESSGAIIFPVKIQSNSSTSLIASAIKWQGSEGDDGYLKIKVVNFGSDAVNLNVSVNGLQNSISQSGSIKTILTSNNLMDENSFSDPNKVVPQRTALLNVGTAMAVVVPGHSINAYDLSLSQLVSSQ
;
A
#
# COMPACT_ATOMS: atom_id res chain seq x y z
N MET A 1 -6.37 -18.52 20.05
CA MET A 1 -5.48 -19.22 19.12
C MET A 1 -6.34 -20.22 18.37
N TYR A 2 -6.28 -20.25 17.04
CA TYR A 2 -7.00 -21.23 16.20
C TYR A 2 -5.96 -22.12 15.50
N TRP A 3 -6.38 -23.27 14.97
CA TRP A 3 -5.53 -24.15 14.16
C TRP A 3 -5.63 -23.76 12.68
N THR A 4 -4.50 -23.77 11.98
CA THR A 4 -4.45 -23.78 10.52
C THR A 4 -4.48 -25.23 10.04
N ASP A 5 -5.24 -25.52 8.98
CA ASP A 5 -5.21 -26.82 8.29
C ASP A 5 -4.19 -26.84 7.14
N ASP A 6 -3.56 -25.69 6.88
CA ASP A 6 -2.62 -25.45 5.78
C ASP A 6 -3.18 -25.79 4.40
N GLY A 7 -4.52 -25.77 4.24
CA GLY A 7 -5.20 -25.98 2.96
C GLY A 7 -5.08 -24.79 1.99
N LEU A 8 -4.78 -23.60 2.52
CA LEU A 8 -4.30 -22.45 1.75
C LEU A 8 -2.79 -22.33 1.94
N GLY A 9 -2.03 -23.03 1.10
CA GLY A 9 -0.59 -23.18 1.20
C GLY A 9 0.19 -22.31 0.22
N TYR A 10 1.49 -22.61 0.08
CA TYR A 10 2.41 -21.83 -0.72
C TYR A 10 2.03 -21.77 -2.21
N LEU A 11 1.60 -22.90 -2.78
CA LEU A 11 1.13 -22.94 -4.17
C LEU A 11 -0.11 -22.08 -4.35
N GLU A 12 -1.08 -22.19 -3.44
CA GLU A 12 -2.35 -21.47 -3.54
C GLU A 12 -2.13 -19.95 -3.44
N PHE A 13 -1.19 -19.48 -2.60
CA PHE A 13 -0.83 -18.06 -2.54
C PHE A 13 -0.11 -17.56 -3.80
N LEU A 14 0.80 -18.36 -4.37
CA LEU A 14 1.47 -18.02 -5.63
C LEU A 14 0.47 -17.97 -6.80
N GLN A 15 -0.45 -18.94 -6.87
CA GLN A 15 -1.53 -18.94 -7.87
C GLN A 15 -2.47 -17.74 -7.67
N LEU A 16 -2.83 -17.42 -6.42
CA LEU A 16 -3.66 -16.25 -6.14
C LEU A 16 -3.00 -14.96 -6.62
N ALA A 17 -1.68 -14.81 -6.46
CA ALA A 17 -0.97 -13.65 -6.98
C ALA A 17 -1.04 -13.58 -8.52
N GLU A 18 -0.84 -14.71 -9.21
CA GLU A 18 -0.96 -14.80 -10.67
C GLU A 18 -2.38 -14.46 -11.16
N ASP A 19 -3.40 -15.03 -10.52
CA ASP A 19 -4.81 -14.82 -10.86
C ASP A 19 -5.25 -13.35 -10.66
N LEU A 20 -4.65 -12.67 -9.69
CA LEU A 20 -4.86 -11.24 -9.43
C LEU A 20 -3.99 -10.33 -10.32
N GLY A 21 -3.04 -10.87 -11.08
CA GLY A 21 -2.02 -10.10 -11.80
C GLY A 21 -1.09 -9.33 -10.87
N ALA A 22 -0.88 -9.81 -9.65
CA ALA A 22 -0.03 -9.22 -8.62
C ALA A 22 1.35 -9.88 -8.56
N ALA A 23 2.34 -9.15 -8.05
CA ALA A 23 3.65 -9.71 -7.72
C ALA A 23 3.67 -10.14 -6.24
N PRO A 24 3.96 -11.42 -5.92
CA PRO A 24 4.02 -11.87 -4.54
C PRO A 24 5.28 -11.37 -3.82
N VAL A 25 5.13 -11.06 -2.53
CA VAL A 25 6.25 -10.88 -1.59
C VAL A 25 6.31 -12.11 -0.69
N TRP A 26 7.38 -12.89 -0.80
CA TRP A 26 7.54 -14.09 0.03
C TRP A 26 8.18 -13.75 1.38
N VAL A 27 7.34 -13.67 2.42
CA VAL A 27 7.76 -13.50 3.81
C VAL A 27 7.98 -14.88 4.42
N PHE A 28 9.21 -15.19 4.84
CA PHE A 28 9.53 -16.51 5.37
C PHE A 28 10.15 -16.45 6.77
N ASN A 29 10.07 -17.57 7.49
CA ASN A 29 10.64 -17.71 8.83
C ASN A 29 12.17 -17.67 8.77
N ASN A 30 12.78 -16.70 9.43
CA ASN A 30 14.24 -16.50 9.50
C ASN A 30 14.90 -17.20 10.72
N GLY A 31 14.24 -18.21 11.29
CA GLY A 31 14.62 -18.86 12.54
C GLY A 31 14.14 -18.15 13.79
N VAL A 32 13.24 -17.17 13.68
CA VAL A 32 12.63 -16.46 14.81
C VAL A 32 11.14 -16.78 14.89
N SER A 33 10.65 -16.89 16.11
CA SER A 33 9.23 -16.90 16.45
C SER A 33 8.95 -15.90 17.58
N HIS A 34 7.69 -15.79 18.00
CA HIS A 34 7.34 -14.95 19.14
C HIS A 34 8.07 -15.36 20.44
N ASN A 35 8.41 -16.64 20.61
CA ASN A 35 8.95 -17.17 21.87
C ASN A 35 10.41 -17.65 21.77
N ASP A 36 10.83 -18.10 20.59
CA ASP A 36 12.10 -18.80 20.39
C ASP A 36 12.92 -18.19 19.24
N GLN A 37 14.25 -18.36 19.32
CA GLN A 37 15.20 -17.94 18.29
C GLN A 37 16.24 -19.04 18.06
N VAL A 38 16.35 -19.50 16.82
CA VAL A 38 17.41 -20.43 16.38
C VAL A 38 18.73 -19.68 16.38
N ASP A 39 19.78 -20.33 16.90
CA ASP A 39 21.13 -19.78 16.88
C ASP A 39 21.67 -19.71 15.44
N THR A 40 22.36 -18.62 15.11
CA THR A 40 22.92 -18.41 13.76
C THR A 40 23.87 -19.52 13.34
N SER A 41 24.55 -20.20 14.28
CA SER A 41 25.43 -21.33 13.96
C SER A 41 24.68 -22.57 13.43
N THR A 42 23.37 -22.67 13.69
CA THR A 42 22.55 -23.82 13.31
C THR A 42 21.39 -23.47 12.37
N ILE A 43 21.36 -22.25 11.80
CA ILE A 43 20.27 -21.77 10.93
C ILE A 43 20.22 -22.39 9.53
N LEU A 44 21.29 -23.07 9.10
CA LEU A 44 21.44 -23.57 7.72
C LEU A 44 20.29 -24.47 7.22
N PRO A 45 19.64 -25.32 8.03
CA PRO A 45 18.47 -26.07 7.57
C PRO A 45 17.32 -25.16 7.10
N PHE A 46 17.05 -24.05 7.81
CA PHE A 46 16.02 -23.09 7.40
C PHE A 46 16.41 -22.38 6.10
N VAL A 47 17.69 -22.05 5.94
CA VAL A 47 18.21 -21.48 4.68
C VAL A 47 17.96 -22.44 3.52
N LYS A 48 18.18 -23.75 3.73
CA LYS A 48 17.90 -24.76 2.73
C LYS A 48 16.41 -24.81 2.37
N ASP A 49 15.52 -24.81 3.37
CA ASP A 49 14.07 -24.85 3.13
C ASP A 49 13.59 -23.66 2.28
N VAL A 50 14.17 -22.48 2.48
CA VAL A 50 13.85 -21.29 1.66
C VAL A 50 14.44 -21.39 0.26
N LEU A 51 15.65 -21.92 0.08
CA LEU A 51 16.21 -22.15 -1.26
C LEU A 51 15.38 -23.19 -2.04
N ASP A 52 14.92 -24.22 -1.34
CA ASP A 52 14.01 -25.23 -1.87
C ASP A 52 12.65 -24.61 -2.26
N SER A 53 12.10 -23.70 -1.45
CA SER A 53 10.86 -22.97 -1.79
C SER A 53 11.04 -22.04 -3.00
N LEU A 54 12.20 -21.40 -3.13
CA LEU A 54 12.53 -20.59 -4.31
C LEU A 54 12.71 -21.46 -5.56
N GLU A 55 13.30 -22.65 -5.43
CA GLU A 55 13.37 -23.61 -6.54
C GLU A 55 11.97 -24.13 -6.91
N PHE A 56 11.09 -24.37 -5.92
CA PHE A 56 9.69 -24.69 -6.17
C PHE A 56 9.01 -23.59 -6.98
N ALA A 57 9.17 -22.32 -6.61
CA ALA A 57 8.50 -21.20 -7.28
C ALA A 57 9.12 -20.89 -8.66
N ARG A 58 10.45 -20.88 -8.77
CA ARG A 58 11.18 -20.33 -9.93
C ARG A 58 11.95 -21.35 -10.77
N GLY A 59 12.17 -22.56 -10.25
CA GLY A 59 12.98 -23.59 -10.90
C GLY A 59 12.32 -24.15 -12.17
N PRO A 60 13.11 -24.71 -13.10
CA PRO A 60 12.55 -25.36 -14.29
C PRO A 60 11.75 -26.61 -13.89
N PRO A 61 10.75 -27.03 -14.69
CA PRO A 61 9.85 -28.14 -14.34
C PRO A 61 10.54 -29.50 -14.23
N ASN A 62 11.82 -29.62 -14.59
CA ASN A 62 12.64 -30.83 -14.44
C ASN A 62 13.63 -30.76 -13.26
N SER A 63 13.62 -29.68 -12.49
CA SER A 63 14.41 -29.56 -11.26
C SER A 63 13.73 -30.30 -10.11
N THR A 64 14.40 -30.41 -8.95
CA THR A 64 13.86 -31.18 -7.82
C THR A 64 12.51 -30.61 -7.41
N TRP A 65 12.48 -29.33 -7.02
CA TRP A 65 11.26 -28.69 -6.53
C TRP A 65 10.38 -28.11 -7.65
N GLY A 66 10.97 -27.72 -8.78
CA GLY A 66 10.19 -27.33 -9.96
C GLY A 66 9.36 -28.48 -10.54
N SER A 67 9.85 -29.72 -10.45
CA SER A 67 9.06 -30.90 -10.84
C SER A 67 7.88 -31.17 -9.91
N VAL A 68 8.00 -30.83 -8.62
CA VAL A 68 6.88 -30.89 -7.68
C VAL A 68 5.82 -29.88 -8.07
N ARG A 69 6.19 -28.60 -8.30
CA ARG A 69 5.27 -27.55 -8.79
C ARG A 69 4.54 -27.99 -10.07
N ALA A 70 5.29 -28.53 -11.04
CA ALA A 70 4.73 -29.05 -12.28
C ALA A 70 3.75 -30.22 -12.07
N SER A 71 4.08 -31.16 -11.18
CA SER A 71 3.20 -32.27 -10.83
C SER A 71 1.91 -31.85 -10.11
N MET A 72 1.94 -30.69 -9.44
CA MET A 72 0.78 -30.05 -8.82
C MET A 72 -0.08 -29.26 -9.83
N GLY A 73 0.28 -29.26 -11.12
CA GLY A 73 -0.53 -28.68 -12.18
C GLY A 73 -0.03 -27.34 -12.70
N HIS A 74 1.09 -26.81 -12.19
CA HIS A 74 1.65 -25.53 -12.64
C HIS A 74 3.12 -25.70 -13.08
N ALA A 75 3.32 -25.90 -14.38
CA ALA A 75 4.66 -26.20 -14.93
C ALA A 75 5.54 -24.95 -15.07
N GLU A 76 4.94 -23.78 -15.27
CA GLU A 76 5.68 -22.53 -15.51
C GLU A 76 6.23 -21.95 -14.20
N PRO A 77 7.38 -21.27 -14.21
CA PRO A 77 7.85 -20.53 -13.04
C PRO A 77 6.91 -19.37 -12.65
N PHE A 78 6.70 -19.14 -11.36
CA PHE A 78 6.01 -17.95 -10.85
C PHE A 78 6.93 -16.71 -10.88
N ASP A 79 6.32 -15.52 -11.00
CA ASP A 79 7.01 -14.23 -11.03
C ASP A 79 7.39 -13.71 -9.61
N LEU A 80 8.10 -14.54 -8.84
CA LEU A 80 8.53 -14.21 -7.48
C LEU A 80 9.84 -13.40 -7.50
N LYS A 81 9.74 -12.08 -7.29
CA LYS A 81 10.88 -11.14 -7.31
C LYS A 81 11.30 -10.63 -5.94
N TYR A 82 10.41 -10.71 -4.95
CA TYR A 82 10.60 -10.07 -3.64
C TYR A 82 10.57 -11.11 -2.53
N VAL A 83 11.51 -10.98 -1.59
CA VAL A 83 11.52 -11.77 -0.37
C VAL A 83 11.72 -10.89 0.85
N ALA A 84 11.01 -11.19 1.94
CA ALA A 84 11.21 -10.57 3.24
C ALA A 84 11.75 -11.60 4.25
N ILE A 85 12.84 -11.27 4.92
CA ILE A 85 13.57 -12.19 5.79
C ILE A 85 13.09 -12.06 7.24
N GLY A 86 11.96 -12.68 7.55
CA GLY A 86 11.29 -12.60 8.86
C GLY A 86 10.12 -11.62 8.88
N ASN A 87 9.57 -11.37 10.07
CA ASN A 87 8.54 -10.36 10.30
C ASN A 87 8.66 -9.75 11.71
N GLU A 88 8.83 -8.43 11.81
CA GLU A 88 9.01 -7.70 13.08
C GLU A 88 10.17 -8.20 13.97
N ASP A 89 11.21 -8.73 13.35
CA ASP A 89 12.29 -9.43 14.06
C ASP A 89 13.53 -8.58 14.30
N CYS A 90 13.61 -7.34 13.82
CA CYS A 90 14.84 -6.54 13.85
C CYS A 90 15.50 -6.44 15.25
N GLY A 91 14.69 -6.30 16.31
CA GLY A 91 15.18 -6.19 17.69
C GLY A 91 15.60 -7.53 18.32
N LYS A 92 15.50 -8.64 17.61
CA LYS A 92 15.75 -9.99 18.12
C LYS A 92 17.24 -10.31 18.04
N LYS A 93 17.75 -10.94 19.11
CA LYS A 93 19.18 -11.24 19.29
C LYS A 93 19.83 -11.89 18.06
N ASN A 94 19.18 -12.88 17.45
CA ASN A 94 19.76 -13.65 16.35
C ASN A 94 19.35 -13.14 14.96
N TYR A 95 18.51 -12.10 14.85
CA TYR A 95 17.98 -11.62 13.58
C TYR A 95 19.09 -11.28 12.59
N LEU A 96 20.00 -10.37 12.94
CA LEU A 96 21.04 -9.90 12.02
C LEU A 96 21.95 -11.03 11.54
N GLY A 97 22.34 -11.93 12.45
CA GLY A 97 23.15 -13.09 12.12
C GLY A 97 22.43 -14.04 11.15
N ASN A 98 21.16 -14.31 11.40
CA ASN A 98 20.34 -15.17 10.54
C ASN A 98 20.09 -14.49 9.19
N TYR A 99 19.71 -13.21 9.18
CA TYR A 99 19.50 -12.39 7.99
C TYR A 99 20.67 -12.52 7.02
N LEU A 100 21.90 -12.34 7.49
CA LEU A 100 23.10 -12.41 6.64
C LEU A 100 23.31 -13.81 6.04
N LYS A 101 22.89 -14.89 6.73
CA LYS A 101 22.95 -16.26 6.19
C LYS A 101 21.93 -16.49 5.09
N PHE A 102 20.70 -16.01 5.26
CA PHE A 102 19.68 -16.05 4.22
C PHE A 102 20.06 -15.17 3.02
N TYR A 103 20.40 -13.90 3.27
CA TYR A 103 20.77 -12.93 2.25
C TYR A 103 21.88 -13.46 1.34
N SER A 104 23.01 -13.89 1.92
CA SER A 104 24.15 -14.39 1.11
C SER A 104 23.77 -15.62 0.28
N SER A 105 23.13 -16.61 0.89
CA SER A 105 22.78 -17.86 0.21
C SER A 105 21.75 -17.65 -0.90
N ILE A 106 20.75 -16.80 -0.68
CA ILE A 106 19.73 -16.48 -1.69
C ILE A 106 20.35 -15.60 -2.79
N LYS A 107 21.17 -14.61 -2.46
CA LYS A 107 21.78 -13.73 -3.46
C LYS A 107 22.73 -14.50 -4.38
N ASP A 108 23.45 -15.49 -3.84
CA ASP A 108 24.32 -16.37 -4.63
C ASP A 108 23.54 -17.24 -5.62
N ALA A 109 22.35 -17.73 -5.24
CA ALA A 109 21.51 -18.58 -6.08
C ALA A 109 20.58 -17.80 -7.03
N TYR A 110 20.07 -16.66 -6.59
CA TYR A 110 19.05 -15.83 -7.25
C TYR A 110 19.45 -14.34 -7.15
N PRO A 111 20.46 -13.90 -7.93
CA PRO A 111 21.03 -12.56 -7.80
C PRO A 111 20.05 -11.43 -8.17
N ASP A 112 18.96 -11.75 -8.86
CA ASP A 112 17.91 -10.82 -9.29
C ASP A 112 16.79 -10.61 -8.25
N ILE A 113 16.71 -11.45 -7.20
CA ILE A 113 15.76 -11.25 -6.11
C ILE A 113 16.10 -9.96 -5.35
N GLN A 114 15.03 -9.23 -5.00
CA GLN A 114 15.08 -8.06 -4.15
C GLN A 114 14.77 -8.43 -2.69
N PHE A 115 15.57 -7.91 -1.78
CA PHE A 115 15.54 -8.26 -0.37
C PHE A 115 14.91 -7.15 0.48
N ILE A 116 13.93 -7.53 1.28
CA ILE A 116 13.28 -6.69 2.27
C ILE A 116 13.79 -7.08 3.66
N SER A 117 14.33 -6.10 4.39
CA SER A 117 14.71 -6.24 5.81
C SER A 117 13.58 -5.81 6.73
N ASN A 118 13.35 -6.47 7.85
CA ASN A 118 12.41 -6.00 8.87
C ASN A 118 12.95 -4.87 9.77
N CYS A 119 14.17 -4.41 9.52
CA CYS A 119 14.73 -3.28 10.25
C CYS A 119 14.35 -1.97 9.59
N ASP A 120 13.67 -1.08 10.31
CA ASP A 120 13.31 0.25 9.83
C ASP A 120 14.56 1.09 9.50
N GLY A 121 14.71 1.43 8.21
CA GLY A 121 15.77 2.26 7.66
C GLY A 121 15.39 3.73 7.47
N SER A 122 14.18 4.17 7.88
CA SER A 122 13.65 5.50 7.54
C SER A 122 14.41 6.64 8.21
N SER A 123 14.91 6.39 9.42
CA SER A 123 15.57 7.41 10.25
C SER A 123 17.08 7.19 10.39
N HIS A 124 17.54 5.94 10.22
CA HIS A 124 18.93 5.56 10.34
C HIS A 124 19.29 4.56 9.23
N PRO A 125 20.48 4.67 8.62
CA PRO A 125 20.91 3.68 7.63
C PRO A 125 20.98 2.28 8.24
N LEU A 126 20.60 1.27 7.44
CA LEU A 126 20.82 -0.12 7.81
C LEU A 126 22.33 -0.43 7.90
N ASP A 127 22.68 -1.33 8.80
CA ASP A 127 24.04 -1.85 8.98
C ASP A 127 24.32 -3.13 8.17
N HIS A 128 23.37 -3.54 7.33
CA HIS A 128 23.41 -4.73 6.48
C HIS A 128 22.81 -4.42 5.09
N PRO A 129 23.16 -5.20 4.06
CA PRO A 129 22.63 -4.98 2.72
C PRO A 129 21.15 -5.35 2.63
N ALA A 130 20.36 -4.51 1.97
CA ALA A 130 18.98 -4.77 1.58
C ALA A 130 18.63 -3.89 0.36
N ASP A 131 17.62 -4.29 -0.40
CA ASP A 131 17.04 -3.44 -1.46
C ASP A 131 15.89 -2.58 -0.90
N MET A 132 15.20 -3.10 0.11
CA MET A 132 14.11 -2.44 0.81
C MET A 132 14.13 -2.74 2.32
N TYR A 133 13.37 -1.94 3.08
CA TYR A 133 13.10 -2.19 4.49
C TYR A 133 11.62 -2.04 4.82
N ASP A 134 11.13 -2.82 5.78
CA ASP A 134 9.77 -2.72 6.30
C ASP A 134 9.63 -1.53 7.25
N PHE A 135 8.47 -0.89 7.16
CA PHE A 135 8.02 0.13 8.09
C PHE A 135 6.59 -0.20 8.54
N HIS A 136 6.42 -0.41 9.85
CA HIS A 136 5.14 -0.78 10.45
C HIS A 136 4.63 0.37 11.33
N ILE A 137 3.35 0.75 11.21
CA ILE A 137 2.75 1.76 12.08
C ILE A 137 1.28 1.50 12.40
N TYR A 138 0.99 1.35 13.70
CA TYR A 138 -0.36 1.26 14.25
C TYR A 138 -0.56 2.31 15.32
N THR A 139 -1.40 3.31 15.07
CA THR A 139 -1.51 4.48 15.96
C THR A 139 -2.89 5.15 15.88
N SER A 140 -3.10 6.24 16.61
CA SER A 140 -4.35 7.02 16.57
C SER A 140 -4.49 7.78 15.24
N ALA A 141 -5.72 8.23 14.93
CA ALA A 141 -5.99 8.96 13.69
C ALA A 141 -5.16 10.25 13.58
N ASN A 142 -5.11 11.03 14.66
CA ASN A 142 -4.32 12.27 14.69
C ASN A 142 -2.83 12.02 14.46
N ASN A 143 -2.28 10.98 15.10
CA ASN A 143 -0.87 10.65 14.97
C ASN A 143 -0.57 10.22 13.53
N LEU A 144 -1.35 9.30 12.97
CA LEU A 144 -1.10 8.80 11.62
C LEU A 144 -1.23 9.92 10.58
N PHE A 145 -2.24 10.79 10.70
CA PHE A 145 -2.36 11.95 9.81
C PHE A 145 -1.14 12.88 9.91
N SER A 146 -0.63 13.13 11.13
CA SER A 146 0.56 13.96 11.33
C SER A 146 1.85 13.36 10.74
N MET A 147 1.87 12.04 10.52
CA MET A 147 2.99 11.32 9.92
C MET A 147 3.03 11.41 8.39
N ALA A 148 2.20 12.25 7.77
CA ALA A 148 2.30 12.53 6.34
C ALA A 148 3.70 12.99 5.88
N HIS A 149 4.50 13.57 6.77
CA HIS A 149 5.87 14.01 6.49
C HIS A 149 6.94 13.00 6.95
N GLN A 150 6.55 11.76 7.29
CA GLN A 150 7.45 10.75 7.86
C GLN A 150 8.67 10.47 6.97
N PHE A 151 8.51 10.50 5.65
CA PHE A 151 9.56 10.16 4.69
C PHE A 151 10.20 11.38 4.01
N ASP A 152 9.79 12.61 4.35
CA ASP A 152 10.32 13.84 3.77
C ASP A 152 11.84 13.96 3.95
N HIS A 153 12.38 13.39 5.03
CA HIS A 153 13.81 13.41 5.36
C HIS A 153 14.49 12.04 5.27
N ALA A 154 13.80 11.00 4.78
CA ALA A 154 14.42 9.71 4.55
C ALA A 154 15.56 9.83 3.52
N SER A 155 16.56 8.95 3.63
CA SER A 155 17.70 8.93 2.71
C SER A 155 17.25 8.59 1.29
N ARG A 156 17.70 9.38 0.30
CA ARG A 156 17.49 9.09 -1.14
C ARG A 156 18.58 8.18 -1.71
N VAL A 157 19.41 7.61 -0.82
CA VAL A 157 20.50 6.69 -1.14
C VAL A 157 20.36 5.47 -0.24
N GLY A 158 20.40 4.28 -0.85
CA GLY A 158 20.25 3.01 -0.15
C GLY A 158 18.88 2.37 -0.36
N PRO A 159 18.45 1.48 0.56
CA PRO A 159 17.19 0.76 0.42
C PRO A 159 15.99 1.69 0.50
N LYS A 160 14.91 1.34 -0.20
CA LYS A 160 13.63 2.05 -0.15
C LYS A 160 12.72 1.50 0.93
N ALA A 161 11.76 2.30 1.40
CA ALA A 161 10.73 1.83 2.31
C ALA A 161 9.70 0.96 1.60
N PHE A 162 9.35 -0.16 2.24
CA PHE A 162 8.08 -0.84 2.09
C PHE A 162 7.27 -0.56 3.36
N VAL A 163 6.20 0.24 3.26
CA VAL A 163 5.26 0.45 4.36
C VAL A 163 4.32 -0.76 4.42
N SER A 164 4.86 -1.90 4.86
CA SER A 164 4.24 -3.21 4.82
C SER A 164 3.01 -3.36 5.73
N GLU A 165 2.95 -2.57 6.80
CA GLU A 165 1.81 -2.58 7.71
C GLU A 165 1.49 -1.15 8.18
N TYR A 166 0.27 -0.70 7.91
CA TYR A 166 -0.26 0.49 8.57
C TYR A 166 -1.78 0.41 8.78
N ALA A 167 -2.24 0.95 9.90
CA ALA A 167 -3.65 1.25 10.15
C ALA A 167 -3.81 2.22 11.32
N VAL A 168 -4.91 2.97 11.33
CA VAL A 168 -5.40 3.57 12.58
C VAL A 168 -5.98 2.47 13.46
N THR A 169 -5.63 2.44 14.73
CA THR A 169 -6.10 1.42 15.69
C THR A 169 -6.70 2.03 16.96
N GLY A 170 -7.18 1.18 17.86
CA GLY A 170 -7.78 1.60 19.11
C GLY A 170 -9.14 2.25 18.92
N ARG A 171 -9.47 3.25 19.75
CA ARG A 171 -10.81 3.85 19.79
C ARG A 171 -11.19 4.58 18.50
N ASP A 172 -10.22 5.20 17.83
CA ASP A 172 -10.46 5.98 16.61
C ASP A 172 -10.86 5.08 15.44
N SER A 173 -10.41 3.83 15.45
CA SER A 173 -10.68 2.88 14.37
C SER A 173 -12.05 2.22 14.44
N GLY A 174 -12.65 2.13 15.63
CA GLY A 174 -13.85 1.33 15.85
C GLY A 174 -13.70 -0.09 15.27
N THR A 175 -14.57 -0.49 14.34
CA THR A 175 -14.40 -1.72 13.53
C THR A 175 -14.03 -1.43 12.06
N GLY A 176 -13.77 -0.17 11.74
CA GLY A 176 -13.55 0.36 10.39
C GLY A 176 -14.26 1.70 10.23
N SER A 177 -13.81 2.72 10.97
CA SER A 177 -14.41 4.05 10.98
C SER A 177 -14.00 4.92 9.80
N PHE A 178 -14.83 5.91 9.49
CA PHE A 178 -14.48 6.96 8.53
C PHE A 178 -13.26 7.80 9.00
N LEU A 179 -13.12 8.04 10.31
CA LEU A 179 -11.99 8.75 10.90
C LEU A 179 -10.65 8.06 10.59
N ALA A 180 -10.62 6.72 10.69
CA ALA A 180 -9.45 5.93 10.34
C ALA A 180 -9.07 6.16 8.87
N ALA A 181 -10.02 5.95 7.95
CA ALA A 181 -9.82 6.16 6.52
C ALA A 181 -9.34 7.58 6.18
N LEU A 182 -9.89 8.59 6.85
CA LEU A 182 -9.52 9.99 6.64
C LEU A 182 -8.06 10.27 7.04
N ALA A 183 -7.61 9.76 8.18
CA ALA A 183 -6.23 9.91 8.64
C ALA A 183 -5.24 9.13 7.75
N GLU A 184 -5.59 7.89 7.42
CA GLU A 184 -4.81 7.01 6.56
C GLU A 184 -4.63 7.60 5.15
N ALA A 185 -5.65 8.27 4.60
CA ALA A 185 -5.53 8.98 3.33
C ALA A 185 -4.48 10.10 3.39
N GLY A 186 -4.39 10.82 4.51
CA GLY A 186 -3.37 11.85 4.70
C GLY A 186 -1.96 11.25 4.73
N PHE A 187 -1.79 10.14 5.44
CA PHE A 187 -0.53 9.39 5.46
C PHE A 187 -0.15 8.87 4.07
N LEU A 188 -1.09 8.28 3.33
CA LEU A 188 -0.85 7.80 1.96
C LEU A 188 -0.49 8.92 0.97
N ILE A 189 -1.04 10.12 1.12
CA ILE A 189 -0.57 11.28 0.34
C ILE A 189 0.92 11.53 0.62
N GLY A 190 1.33 11.47 1.89
CA GLY A 190 2.74 11.58 2.28
C GLY A 190 3.64 10.53 1.64
N LEU A 191 3.19 9.28 1.59
CA LEU A 191 3.89 8.20 0.90
C LEU A 191 3.99 8.47 -0.60
N GLU A 192 2.89 8.86 -1.24
CA GLU A 192 2.82 9.15 -2.67
C GLU A 192 3.76 10.29 -3.07
N THR A 193 3.84 11.35 -2.25
CA THR A 193 4.77 12.47 -2.47
C THR A 193 6.24 12.12 -2.25
N ASN A 194 6.51 11.02 -1.53
CA ASN A 194 7.85 10.48 -1.27
C ASN A 194 8.07 9.14 -2.00
N SER A 195 7.41 8.93 -3.14
CA SER A 195 7.54 7.71 -3.96
C SER A 195 8.92 7.50 -4.57
N ASP A 196 9.83 8.48 -4.46
CA ASP A 196 11.25 8.32 -4.75
C ASP A 196 11.95 7.41 -3.74
N VAL A 197 11.49 7.38 -2.49
CA VAL A 197 12.06 6.60 -1.38
C VAL A 197 11.10 5.56 -0.78
N VAL A 198 9.80 5.64 -1.07
CA VAL A 198 8.80 4.64 -0.68
C VAL A 198 8.38 3.86 -1.93
N GLU A 199 8.64 2.56 -1.97
CA GLU A 199 8.36 1.70 -3.12
C GLU A 199 6.98 1.03 -3.04
N MET A 200 6.57 0.61 -1.85
CA MET A 200 5.35 -0.17 -1.64
C MET A 200 4.65 0.24 -0.34
N ALA A 201 3.33 0.02 -0.28
CA ALA A 201 2.54 0.19 0.93
C ALA A 201 1.39 -0.83 0.99
N SER A 202 1.12 -1.38 2.17
CA SER A 202 0.00 -2.30 2.41
C SER A 202 -0.72 -2.01 3.72
N TYR A 203 -2.03 -1.82 3.62
CA TYR A 203 -2.90 -1.73 4.78
C TYR A 203 -2.98 -3.09 5.47
N ALA A 204 -2.99 -3.11 6.81
CA ALA A 204 -3.08 -4.34 7.57
C ALA A 204 -4.05 -4.24 8.76
N PRO A 205 -4.86 -5.28 9.01
CA PRO A 205 -5.05 -6.50 8.21
C PRO A 205 -6.07 -6.32 7.06
N LEU A 206 -5.98 -7.16 6.03
CA LEU A 206 -6.84 -7.09 4.85
C LEU A 206 -8.25 -7.67 5.08
N PHE A 207 -8.35 -8.81 5.77
CA PHE A 207 -9.60 -9.57 5.88
C PHE A 207 -9.92 -9.94 7.33
N VAL A 208 -11.22 -9.89 7.67
CA VAL A 208 -11.73 -10.43 8.94
C VAL A 208 -13.06 -11.15 8.77
N ASN A 209 -13.14 -12.35 9.34
CA ASN A 209 -14.41 -13.02 9.53
C ASN A 209 -15.10 -12.43 10.77
N THR A 210 -16.30 -11.87 10.58
CA THR A 210 -17.05 -11.21 11.67
C THR A 210 -17.34 -12.14 12.86
N ASN A 211 -17.28 -13.46 12.67
CA ASN A 211 -17.55 -14.46 13.71
C ASN A 211 -16.33 -14.81 14.58
N ASP A 212 -15.10 -14.42 14.20
CA ASP A 212 -13.87 -14.60 15.00
C ASP A 212 -12.96 -13.37 14.89
N ARG A 213 -13.53 -12.19 15.14
CA ARG A 213 -12.79 -10.91 15.12
C ARG A 213 -11.89 -10.80 16.35
N ARG A 214 -10.58 -10.70 16.14
CA ARG A 214 -9.55 -10.59 17.19
C ARG A 214 -8.71 -9.32 17.14
N TRP A 215 -8.72 -8.66 15.99
CA TRP A 215 -8.04 -7.40 15.74
C TRP A 215 -9.06 -6.40 15.16
N ASN A 216 -8.77 -5.12 15.33
CA ASN A 216 -9.52 -4.02 14.72
C ASN A 216 -8.54 -2.92 14.31
N PRO A 217 -8.80 -2.22 13.20
CA PRO A 217 -9.81 -2.51 12.16
C PRO A 217 -9.28 -3.52 11.12
N ASP A 218 -10.08 -3.82 10.09
CA ASP A 218 -9.66 -4.58 8.91
C ASP A 218 -10.29 -3.94 7.65
N ALA A 219 -9.69 -4.13 6.48
CA ALA A 219 -10.20 -3.51 5.25
C ALA A 219 -11.50 -4.17 4.76
N ILE A 220 -11.57 -5.50 4.77
CA ILE A 220 -12.71 -6.27 4.23
C ILE A 220 -13.27 -7.17 5.32
N VAL A 221 -14.56 -6.99 5.62
CA VAL A 221 -15.30 -7.77 6.61
C VAL A 221 -16.19 -8.77 5.88
N PHE A 222 -16.16 -10.03 6.29
CA PHE A 222 -16.97 -11.08 5.67
C PHE A 222 -17.60 -12.04 6.69
N ASN A 223 -18.62 -12.75 6.24
CA ASN A 223 -19.18 -13.93 6.88
C ASN A 223 -19.28 -15.07 5.85
N SER A 224 -20.05 -16.11 6.11
CA SER A 224 -20.14 -17.29 5.21
C SER A 224 -20.74 -17.03 3.82
N TRP A 225 -21.42 -15.89 3.58
CA TRP A 225 -22.15 -15.68 2.31
C TRP A 225 -22.13 -14.23 1.80
N GLU A 226 -21.66 -13.27 2.58
CA GLU A 226 -21.57 -11.86 2.20
C GLU A 226 -20.29 -11.19 2.73
N SER A 227 -19.94 -10.05 2.13
CA SER A 227 -18.79 -9.24 2.50
C SER A 227 -19.03 -7.76 2.24
N PHE A 228 -18.38 -6.88 2.98
CA PHE A 228 -18.32 -5.45 2.70
C PHE A 228 -16.91 -4.88 2.93
N GLY A 229 -16.60 -3.79 2.23
CA GLY A 229 -15.39 -3.01 2.47
C GLY A 229 -15.64 -1.92 3.50
N THR A 230 -14.73 -1.74 4.45
CA THR A 230 -14.74 -0.62 5.39
C THR A 230 -14.40 0.70 4.67
N PRO A 231 -14.61 1.86 5.29
CA PRO A 231 -14.15 3.14 4.76
C PRO A 231 -12.66 3.10 4.39
N SER A 232 -11.81 2.40 5.14
CA SER A 232 -10.38 2.23 4.83
C SER A 232 -10.16 1.44 3.53
N TYR A 233 -10.94 0.39 3.25
CA TYR A 233 -10.92 -0.29 1.94
C TYR A 233 -11.27 0.65 0.79
N TRP A 234 -12.33 1.44 0.95
CA TRP A 234 -12.75 2.39 -0.08
C TRP A 234 -11.76 3.53 -0.26
N MET A 235 -11.06 3.91 0.80
CA MET A 235 -9.94 4.84 0.73
C MET A 235 -8.75 4.21 0.00
N GLN A 236 -8.39 2.94 0.20
CA GLN A 236 -7.37 2.27 -0.63
C GLN A 236 -7.74 2.33 -2.12
N HIS A 237 -9.03 2.13 -2.43
CA HIS A 237 -9.52 2.22 -3.82
C HIS A 237 -9.22 3.58 -4.46
N PHE A 238 -9.13 4.63 -3.65
CA PHE A 238 -8.84 5.99 -4.09
C PHE A 238 -7.38 6.20 -4.55
N PHE A 239 -6.47 5.34 -4.10
CA PHE A 239 -5.04 5.38 -4.42
C PHE A 239 -4.63 4.31 -5.45
N LYS A 240 -5.58 3.55 -6.01
CA LYS A 240 -5.26 2.52 -7.01
C LYS A 240 -4.52 3.07 -8.22
N GLU A 241 -4.87 4.28 -8.67
CA GLU A 241 -4.22 4.90 -9.82
C GLU A 241 -2.86 5.55 -9.50
N SER A 242 -2.38 5.46 -8.25
CA SER A 242 -1.04 5.94 -7.87
C SER A 242 0.08 5.04 -8.40
N SER A 243 -0.18 3.74 -8.46
CA SER A 243 0.81 2.77 -8.94
C SER A 243 1.06 2.98 -10.44
N GLY A 244 2.33 3.17 -10.82
CA GLY A 244 2.72 3.47 -12.20
C GLY A 244 2.45 4.90 -12.67
N ALA A 245 1.97 5.79 -11.79
CA ALA A 245 1.73 7.19 -12.12
C ALA A 245 2.99 8.07 -11.97
N ILE A 246 2.96 9.25 -12.60
CA ILE A 246 4.00 10.27 -12.47
C ILE A 246 3.54 11.30 -11.43
N ILE A 247 4.30 11.47 -10.36
CA ILE A 247 4.04 12.49 -9.34
C ILE A 247 4.41 13.90 -9.84
N PHE A 248 3.58 14.89 -9.51
CA PHE A 248 3.87 16.31 -9.70
C PHE A 248 4.06 17.03 -8.35
N PRO A 249 4.99 18.00 -8.28
CA PRO A 249 5.12 18.84 -7.10
C PRO A 249 3.84 19.63 -6.82
N VAL A 250 3.38 19.58 -5.57
CA VAL A 250 2.24 20.35 -5.08
C VAL A 250 2.71 21.35 -4.02
N LYS A 251 2.20 22.59 -4.11
CA LYS A 251 2.41 23.62 -3.08
C LYS A 251 1.07 24.13 -2.60
N ILE A 252 0.77 23.89 -1.32
CA ILE A 252 -0.41 24.47 -0.66
C ILE A 252 0.00 25.82 -0.07
N GLN A 253 -0.68 26.89 -0.48
CA GLN A 253 -0.56 28.21 0.13
C GLN A 253 -1.84 28.46 0.94
N SER A 254 -1.81 28.11 2.24
CA SER A 254 -2.95 28.30 3.13
C SER A 254 -2.50 28.89 4.47
N ASN A 255 -3.33 29.75 5.04
CA ASN A 255 -3.17 30.26 6.40
C ASN A 255 -3.62 29.24 7.47
N SER A 256 -4.28 28.13 7.07
CA SER A 256 -4.81 27.07 7.94
C SER A 256 -4.05 25.73 7.80
N SER A 257 -2.74 25.80 7.51
CA SER A 257 -1.94 24.74 6.86
C SER A 257 -1.74 23.41 7.60
N THR A 258 -2.37 23.15 8.76
CA THR A 258 -2.15 21.91 9.52
C THR A 258 -3.14 20.79 9.22
N SER A 259 -4.29 21.08 8.59
CA SER A 259 -5.36 20.09 8.38
C SER A 259 -5.55 19.67 6.92
N LEU A 260 -4.81 20.26 5.99
CA LEU A 260 -4.89 19.97 4.58
C LEU A 260 -3.61 19.33 4.09
N ILE A 261 -3.75 18.25 3.32
CA ILE A 261 -2.65 17.67 2.56
C ILE A 261 -3.12 17.27 1.17
N ALA A 262 -2.24 17.40 0.19
CA ALA A 262 -2.57 17.17 -1.20
C ALA A 262 -1.39 16.60 -2.00
N SER A 263 -1.74 15.83 -3.02
CA SER A 263 -0.82 15.35 -4.06
C SER A 263 -1.45 15.50 -5.44
N ALA A 264 -0.63 15.42 -6.48
CA ALA A 264 -1.09 15.46 -7.85
C ALA A 264 -0.30 14.46 -8.69
N ILE A 265 -0.98 13.59 -9.42
CA ILE A 265 -0.36 12.58 -10.27
C ILE A 265 -0.87 12.69 -11.71
N LYS A 266 -0.01 12.39 -12.69
CA LYS A 266 -0.44 12.00 -14.03
C LYS A 266 -0.55 10.49 -14.07
N TRP A 267 -1.71 9.98 -14.44
CA TRP A 267 -1.88 8.54 -14.67
C TRP A 267 -2.52 8.30 -16.03
N GLN A 268 -2.20 7.14 -16.61
CA GLN A 268 -2.74 6.71 -17.89
C GLN A 268 -4.02 5.92 -17.64
N GLY A 269 -5.11 6.36 -18.27
CA GLY A 269 -6.40 5.67 -18.22
C GLY A 269 -6.41 4.41 -19.08
N SER A 270 -7.43 4.27 -19.92
CA SER A 270 -7.46 3.17 -20.89
C SER A 270 -6.45 3.43 -22.02
N GLU A 271 -6.12 2.38 -22.77
CA GLU A 271 -5.32 2.50 -23.99
C GLU A 271 -6.03 3.45 -24.97
N GLY A 272 -5.35 4.53 -25.38
CA GLY A 272 -5.91 5.56 -26.28
C GLY A 272 -6.39 6.85 -25.59
N ASP A 273 -6.48 6.90 -24.26
CA ASP A 273 -6.70 8.16 -23.53
C ASP A 273 -5.41 9.02 -23.53
N ASP A 274 -5.51 10.35 -23.48
CA ASP A 274 -4.34 11.22 -23.24
C ASP A 274 -3.94 11.28 -21.74
N GLY A 275 -4.60 10.45 -20.92
CA GLY A 275 -4.42 10.32 -19.49
C GLY A 275 -5.23 11.34 -18.67
N TYR A 276 -4.96 11.36 -17.37
CA TYR A 276 -5.63 12.23 -16.42
C TYR A 276 -4.59 12.90 -15.52
N LEU A 277 -4.84 14.16 -15.17
CA LEU A 277 -4.22 14.81 -14.02
C LEU A 277 -5.16 14.62 -12.82
N LYS A 278 -4.77 13.78 -11.86
CA LYS A 278 -5.54 13.53 -10.65
C LYS A 278 -4.96 14.35 -9.50
N ILE A 279 -5.77 15.23 -8.92
CA ILE A 279 -5.40 16.04 -7.75
C ILE A 279 -6.16 15.48 -6.55
N LYS A 280 -5.44 14.98 -5.54
CA LYS A 280 -6.01 14.44 -4.31
C LYS A 280 -5.83 15.47 -3.20
N VAL A 281 -6.89 15.69 -2.41
CA VAL A 281 -6.87 16.60 -1.26
C VAL A 281 -7.61 15.93 -0.11
N VAL A 282 -6.92 15.79 1.01
CA VAL A 282 -7.51 15.39 2.29
C VAL A 282 -7.69 16.64 3.14
N ASN A 283 -8.91 16.84 3.63
CA ASN A 283 -9.21 17.82 4.66
C ASN A 283 -9.57 17.10 5.95
N PHE A 284 -8.61 17.05 6.86
CA PHE A 284 -8.75 16.49 8.19
C PHE A 284 -9.45 17.45 9.17
N GLY A 285 -9.62 18.72 8.80
CA GLY A 285 -10.30 19.73 9.61
C GLY A 285 -11.82 19.66 9.48
N SER A 286 -12.54 20.26 10.43
CA SER A 286 -14.01 20.27 10.43
C SER A 286 -14.63 21.25 9.45
N ASP A 287 -13.88 22.28 9.06
CA ASP A 287 -14.40 23.38 8.24
C ASP A 287 -14.16 23.13 6.75
N ALA A 288 -15.13 23.53 5.93
CA ALA A 288 -14.96 23.51 4.49
C ALA A 288 -13.93 24.58 4.06
N VAL A 289 -13.07 24.22 3.12
CA VAL A 289 -12.03 25.11 2.58
C VAL A 289 -12.28 25.36 1.10
N ASN A 290 -12.27 26.64 0.71
CA ASN A 290 -12.27 27.06 -0.68
C ASN A 290 -10.82 27.10 -1.19
N LEU A 291 -10.50 26.26 -2.19
CA LEU A 291 -9.18 26.22 -2.79
C LEU A 291 -9.23 26.74 -4.23
N ASN A 292 -8.29 27.62 -4.56
CA ASN A 292 -7.97 27.97 -5.94
C ASN A 292 -6.83 27.07 -6.40
N VAL A 293 -7.12 26.17 -7.32
CA VAL A 293 -6.15 25.25 -7.91
C VAL A 293 -5.58 25.89 -9.17
N SER A 294 -4.25 25.93 -9.26
CA SER A 294 -3.51 26.39 -10.44
C SER A 294 -2.54 25.31 -10.88
N VAL A 295 -2.63 24.91 -12.15
CA VAL A 295 -1.77 23.94 -12.82
C VAL A 295 -0.87 24.67 -13.80
N ASN A 296 0.43 24.57 -13.59
CA ASN A 296 1.44 25.22 -14.43
C ASN A 296 2.30 24.17 -15.14
N GLY A 297 2.74 24.46 -16.36
CA GLY A 297 3.62 23.58 -17.13
C GLY A 297 2.96 22.35 -17.78
N LEU A 298 1.63 22.24 -17.72
CA LEU A 298 0.89 21.18 -18.39
C LEU A 298 0.89 21.40 -19.91
N GLN A 299 1.37 20.40 -20.65
CA GLN A 299 1.42 20.44 -22.12
C GLN A 299 0.08 20.05 -22.78
N ASN A 300 -0.78 19.35 -22.04
CA ASN A 300 -2.11 18.93 -22.50
C ASN A 300 -3.16 20.00 -22.18
N SER A 301 -4.23 20.06 -22.96
CA SER A 301 -5.45 20.77 -22.56
C SER A 301 -6.26 19.93 -21.58
N ILE A 302 -7.00 20.60 -20.69
CA ILE A 302 -7.93 19.95 -19.77
C ILE A 302 -9.32 19.94 -20.40
N SER A 303 -9.90 18.76 -20.56
CA SER A 303 -11.23 18.55 -21.11
C SER A 303 -12.28 18.52 -20.00
N GLN A 304 -13.36 19.28 -20.19
CA GLN A 304 -14.55 19.20 -19.35
C GLN A 304 -15.26 17.84 -19.46
N SER A 305 -15.27 17.27 -20.67
CA SER A 305 -15.78 15.91 -20.88
C SER A 305 -14.81 14.90 -20.29
N GLY A 306 -15.31 13.97 -19.47
CA GLY A 306 -14.49 12.97 -18.79
C GLY A 306 -13.88 13.41 -17.46
N SER A 307 -13.97 14.69 -17.08
CA SER A 307 -13.47 15.16 -15.77
C SER A 307 -14.44 14.83 -14.63
N ILE A 308 -13.93 14.22 -13.56
CA ILE A 308 -14.72 13.65 -12.45
C ILE A 308 -14.24 14.19 -11.10
N LYS A 309 -15.19 14.47 -10.20
CA LYS A 309 -14.92 14.67 -8.78
C LYS A 309 -15.32 13.41 -8.02
N THR A 310 -14.42 12.88 -7.21
CA THR A 310 -14.71 11.81 -6.25
C THR A 310 -14.58 12.34 -4.83
N ILE A 311 -15.57 12.08 -3.97
CA ILE A 311 -15.53 12.47 -2.55
C ILE A 311 -15.84 11.24 -1.69
N LEU A 312 -14.97 10.96 -0.72
CA LEU A 312 -15.28 10.07 0.40
C LEU A 312 -15.40 10.92 1.67
N THR A 313 -16.58 10.91 2.28
CA THR A 313 -16.93 11.75 3.43
C THR A 313 -18.06 11.08 4.23
N SER A 314 -18.21 11.46 5.50
CA SER A 314 -19.43 11.18 6.27
C SER A 314 -19.80 12.34 7.19
N ASN A 315 -21.06 12.39 7.62
CA ASN A 315 -21.55 13.37 8.60
C ASN A 315 -21.01 13.09 10.02
N ASN A 316 -20.67 11.83 10.32
CA ASN A 316 -20.05 11.44 11.58
C ASN A 316 -18.73 10.71 11.31
N LEU A 317 -17.67 11.16 11.99
CA LEU A 317 -16.33 10.58 11.91
C LEU A 317 -16.29 9.10 12.31
N MET A 318 -17.17 8.67 13.20
CA MET A 318 -17.25 7.28 13.64
C MET A 318 -18.25 6.44 12.84
N ASP A 319 -18.68 6.91 11.66
CA ASP A 319 -19.50 6.07 10.78
C ASP A 319 -18.70 4.91 10.20
N GLU A 320 -19.33 3.74 10.17
CA GLU A 320 -18.78 2.47 9.69
C GLU A 320 -19.76 1.82 8.71
N ASN A 321 -19.23 1.03 7.78
CA ASN A 321 -20.04 0.14 6.95
C ASN A 321 -20.41 -1.13 7.74
N SER A 322 -21.52 -1.78 7.37
CA SER A 322 -21.99 -3.00 8.04
C SER A 322 -22.75 -3.90 7.07
N PHE A 323 -23.08 -5.14 7.44
CA PHE A 323 -23.90 -5.99 6.56
C PHE A 323 -25.30 -5.40 6.29
N SER A 324 -25.89 -4.68 7.24
CA SER A 324 -27.19 -4.01 7.03
C SER A 324 -27.11 -2.72 6.21
N ASP A 325 -25.92 -2.11 6.14
CA ASP A 325 -25.65 -0.90 5.36
C ASP A 325 -24.20 -0.93 4.83
N PRO A 326 -23.92 -1.75 3.80
CA PRO A 326 -22.55 -2.01 3.36
C PRO A 326 -21.93 -0.84 2.60
N ASN A 327 -22.76 0.15 2.21
CA ASN A 327 -22.37 1.30 1.42
C ASN A 327 -22.61 2.64 2.14
N LYS A 328 -22.68 2.63 3.48
CA LYS A 328 -22.91 3.84 4.28
C LYS A 328 -21.89 4.95 4.00
N VAL A 329 -20.62 4.57 3.95
CA VAL A 329 -19.47 5.44 3.72
C VAL A 329 -18.66 4.85 2.55
N VAL A 330 -18.96 5.35 1.34
CA VAL A 330 -18.32 4.95 0.09
C VAL A 330 -18.06 6.16 -0.81
N PRO A 331 -17.11 6.09 -1.76
CA PRO A 331 -16.75 7.22 -2.59
C PRO A 331 -17.90 7.58 -3.54
N GLN A 332 -18.28 8.86 -3.56
CA GLN A 332 -19.30 9.40 -4.44
C GLN A 332 -18.64 10.10 -5.63
N ARG A 333 -19.01 9.70 -6.85
CA ARG A 333 -18.47 10.25 -8.09
C ARG A 333 -19.50 11.16 -8.77
N THR A 334 -19.07 12.35 -9.17
CA THR A 334 -19.88 13.31 -9.92
C THR A 334 -19.07 13.98 -11.03
N ALA A 335 -19.73 14.50 -12.05
CA ALA A 335 -19.05 15.30 -13.08
C ALA A 335 -18.46 16.57 -12.45
N LEU A 336 -17.18 16.84 -12.72
CA LEU A 336 -16.51 18.04 -12.23
C LEU A 336 -16.65 19.15 -13.26
N LEU A 337 -17.38 20.22 -12.94
CA LEU A 337 -17.65 21.34 -13.85
C LEU A 337 -16.64 22.49 -13.70
N ASN A 338 -16.53 23.33 -14.72
CA ASN A 338 -15.67 24.52 -14.77
C ASN A 338 -14.18 24.17 -14.57
N VAL A 339 -13.74 23.07 -15.19
CA VAL A 339 -12.33 22.65 -15.14
C VAL A 339 -11.44 23.49 -16.04
N GLY A 340 -10.18 23.60 -15.65
CA GLY A 340 -9.16 24.31 -16.40
C GLY A 340 -7.83 24.30 -15.66
N THR A 341 -6.83 24.97 -16.24
CA THR A 341 -5.53 25.17 -15.58
C THR A 341 -5.62 26.09 -14.37
N ALA A 342 -6.72 26.84 -14.23
CA ALA A 342 -7.11 27.51 -13.00
C ALA A 342 -8.58 27.16 -12.72
N MET A 343 -8.86 26.64 -11.52
CA MET A 343 -10.22 26.30 -11.10
C MET A 343 -10.41 26.52 -9.60
N ALA A 344 -11.63 26.84 -9.20
CA ALA A 344 -12.00 26.92 -7.79
C ALA A 344 -12.74 25.65 -7.38
N VAL A 345 -12.35 25.07 -6.24
CA VAL A 345 -13.00 23.88 -5.67
C VAL A 345 -13.32 24.10 -4.20
N VAL A 346 -14.43 23.54 -3.76
CA VAL A 346 -14.80 23.47 -2.34
C VAL A 346 -14.45 22.07 -1.83
N VAL A 347 -13.60 22.04 -0.80
CA VAL A 347 -13.17 20.84 -0.09
C VAL A 347 -13.92 20.81 1.24
N PRO A 348 -14.94 19.94 1.41
CA PRO A 348 -15.69 19.85 2.66
C PRO A 348 -14.77 19.53 3.85
N GLY A 349 -15.21 19.87 5.07
CA GLY A 349 -14.57 19.35 6.28
C GLY A 349 -14.65 17.83 6.33
N HIS A 350 -13.67 17.19 6.97
CA HIS A 350 -13.55 15.74 7.10
C HIS A 350 -13.84 14.99 5.80
N SER A 351 -13.03 15.22 4.77
CA SER A 351 -13.26 14.62 3.46
C SER A 351 -11.99 14.31 2.69
N ILE A 352 -12.06 13.27 1.87
CA ILE A 352 -11.04 12.87 0.91
C ILE A 352 -11.59 13.19 -0.49
N ASN A 353 -10.88 14.02 -1.27
CA ASN A 353 -11.37 14.58 -2.53
C ASN A 353 -10.37 14.31 -3.65
N ALA A 354 -10.86 13.82 -4.79
CA ALA A 354 -10.06 13.63 -6.00
C ALA A 354 -10.72 14.38 -7.13
N TYR A 355 -9.91 15.13 -7.86
CA TYR A 355 -10.29 15.85 -9.06
C TYR A 355 -9.52 15.23 -10.21
N ASP A 356 -10.20 14.35 -10.95
CA ASP A 356 -9.65 13.65 -12.09
C ASP A 356 -9.91 14.53 -13.32
N LEU A 357 -8.87 15.25 -13.77
CA LEU A 357 -8.94 16.16 -14.91
C LEU A 357 -8.55 15.40 -16.17
N SER A 358 -9.52 15.16 -17.05
CA SER A 358 -9.28 14.52 -18.34
C SER A 358 -8.33 15.37 -19.19
N LEU A 359 -7.24 14.77 -19.65
CA LEU A 359 -6.30 15.42 -20.54
C LEU A 359 -6.72 15.18 -21.99
N SER A 360 -6.36 16.13 -22.84
CA SER A 360 -6.54 16.05 -24.30
C SER A 360 -5.31 16.62 -24.99
N GLN A 361 -4.97 16.14 -26.18
CA GLN A 361 -3.94 16.78 -27.00
C GLN A 361 -4.34 18.21 -27.33
N LEU A 362 -3.37 19.11 -27.33
CA LEU A 362 -3.57 20.45 -27.85
C LEU A 362 -3.93 20.32 -29.33
N VAL A 363 -5.15 20.68 -29.69
CA VAL A 363 -5.51 20.86 -31.10
C VAL A 363 -4.67 22.02 -31.60
N SER A 364 -3.65 21.73 -32.41
CA SER A 364 -2.93 22.76 -33.14
C SER A 364 -3.92 23.42 -34.09
N SER A 365 -4.32 24.65 -33.78
CA SER A 365 -5.04 25.49 -34.73
C SER A 365 -4.13 25.72 -35.93
N GLN A 366 -4.45 25.07 -37.06
CA GLN A 366 -3.92 25.45 -38.37
C GLN A 366 -4.48 26.80 -38.81
#